data_AF-A0AA86ITI1-F1
#
_entry.id   AF-A0AA86ITI1-F1
#
_cell.length_a   1.000
_cell.length_b   1.000
_cell.length_c   1.000
_cell.angle_alpha   90.00
_cell.angle_beta   90.00
_cell.angle_gamma   90.00
#
_symmetry.space_group_name_H-M   'P 1'
#
loop_
_entity.id
_entity.type
_entity.pdbx_description
1 polymer ?
#
loop_
_entity_poly.entity_id
_entity_poly.type
_entity_poly.pdbx_seq_one_letter_code
_entity_poly.pdbx_strand_id
1 'polypeptide(L)'
;MSKSMRFKIPVIDDVLSSNVDAMLQDRLLDLFEYAMRSVAVTLARAAQFETSDFANTAVSGCDGFTLAIRQIFPGKRDAWLGVFESGEQQLEVIGHLE
;
A
#
# COMPACT_ATOMS: atom_id res chain seq x y z
N MET A 1 6.76 -25.41 -4.49
CA MET A 1 5.96 -25.23 -3.25
C MET A 1 5.29 -23.86 -3.33
N SER A 2 3.98 -23.83 -3.58
CA SER A 2 3.23 -22.57 -3.62
C SER A 2 3.13 -22.05 -2.19
N LYS A 3 4.03 -21.14 -1.80
CA LYS A 3 3.98 -20.46 -0.50
C LYS A 3 2.67 -19.66 -0.48
N SER A 4 1.71 -20.05 0.35
CA SER A 4 0.44 -19.35 0.48
C SER A 4 0.71 -17.89 0.86
N MET A 5 0.43 -16.96 -0.06
CA MET A 5 0.62 -15.52 0.15
C MET A 5 -0.29 -14.96 1.25
N ARG A 6 -1.33 -15.72 1.64
CA ARG A 6 -2.29 -15.38 2.71
C ARG A 6 -1.69 -15.28 4.12
N PHE A 7 -0.53 -15.89 4.37
CA PHE A 7 0.10 -15.90 5.70
C PHE A 7 1.33 -14.98 5.80
N LYS A 8 1.66 -14.29 4.70
CA LYS A 8 2.81 -13.42 4.69
C LYS A 8 2.50 -12.11 5.39
N ILE A 9 3.48 -11.61 6.14
CA ILE A 9 3.38 -10.35 6.87
C ILE A 9 3.93 -9.26 5.94
N PRO A 10 3.20 -8.16 5.69
CA PRO A 10 3.74 -7.00 5.02
C PRO A 10 4.68 -6.27 5.97
N VAL A 11 5.82 -5.90 5.43
CA VAL A 11 6.86 -5.15 6.10
C VAL A 11 7.12 -3.90 5.26
N ILE A 12 7.16 -2.75 5.91
CA ILE A 12 7.54 -1.48 5.28
C ILE A 12 9.06 -1.40 5.30
N ASP A 13 9.67 -1.26 4.11
CA ASP A 13 11.11 -1.11 3.94
C ASP A 13 11.53 0.36 3.94
N ASP A 14 10.78 1.21 3.24
CA ASP A 14 11.12 2.62 3.04
C ASP A 14 9.86 3.47 2.81
N VAL A 15 9.92 4.74 3.23
CA VAL A 15 8.80 5.69 3.14
C VAL A 15 9.33 7.08 2.79
N LEU A 16 8.77 7.69 1.74
CA LEU A 16 9.02 9.06 1.36
C LEU A 16 7.71 9.85 1.42
N SER A 17 7.63 10.83 2.31
CA SER A 17 6.46 11.70 2.47
C SER A 17 6.74 13.11 1.99
N SER A 18 5.74 13.70 1.34
CA SER A 18 5.73 15.10 0.91
C SER A 18 4.39 15.73 1.29
N ASN A 19 4.41 16.76 2.12
CA ASN A 19 3.22 17.44 2.65
C ASN A 19 2.21 16.52 3.37
N VAL A 20 2.68 15.42 3.96
CA VAL A 20 1.89 14.48 4.75
C VAL A 20 2.35 14.52 6.20
N ASP A 21 1.43 14.76 7.14
CA ASP A 21 1.70 14.73 8.58
C ASP A 21 1.91 13.28 9.08
N ALA A 22 2.64 13.12 10.19
CA ALA A 22 2.95 11.82 10.78
C ALA A 22 1.71 10.97 11.10
N MET A 23 0.62 11.58 11.58
CA MET A 23 -0.61 10.85 11.89
C MET A 23 -1.32 10.36 10.63
N LEU A 24 -1.28 11.15 9.56
CA LEU A 24 -1.83 10.75 8.26
C LEU A 24 -0.97 9.67 7.61
N GLN A 25 0.35 9.82 7.68
CA GLN A 25 1.31 8.84 7.18
C GLN A 25 1.08 7.45 7.80
N ASP A 26 0.98 7.36 9.13
CA ASP A 26 0.74 6.09 9.84
C ASP A 26 -0.51 5.35 9.32
N ARG A 27 -1.59 6.09 9.09
CA ARG A 27 -2.85 5.54 8.57
C ARG A 27 -2.76 5.11 7.10
N LEU A 28 -2.02 5.85 6.28
CA LEU A 28 -1.76 5.48 4.90
C LEU A 28 -0.86 4.22 4.82
N LEU A 29 0.05 4.03 5.77
CA LEU A 29 0.87 2.81 5.86
C LEU A 29 0.02 1.58 6.19
N ASP A 30 -0.91 1.68 7.15
CA ASP A 30 -1.84 0.58 7.46
C ASP A 30 -2.70 0.20 6.24
N LEU A 31 -3.19 1.20 5.48
CA LEU A 31 -3.90 0.98 4.22
C LEU A 31 -3.04 0.29 3.18
N PHE A 32 -1.76 0.68 3.06
CA PHE A 32 -0.84 0.03 2.13
C PHE A 32 -0.58 -1.43 2.49
N GLU A 33 -0.39 -1.75 3.77
CA GLU A 33 -0.24 -3.13 4.24
C GLU A 33 -1.46 -3.99 3.90
N TYR A 34 -2.67 -3.45 4.11
CA TYR A 34 -3.92 -4.12 3.75
C TYR A 34 -4.04 -4.33 2.23
N ALA A 35 -3.77 -3.28 1.44
CA ALA A 35 -3.82 -3.32 -0.02
C ALA A 35 -2.79 -4.31 -0.58
N MET A 36 -1.56 -4.32 -0.06
CA MET A 36 -0.50 -5.24 -0.46
C MET A 36 -0.91 -6.70 -0.25
N ARG A 37 -1.43 -7.04 0.94
CA ARG A 37 -1.95 -8.40 1.22
C ARG A 37 -3.07 -8.78 0.25
N SER A 38 -3.97 -7.84 -0.02
CA SER A 38 -5.13 -8.05 -0.89
C SER A 38 -4.74 -8.23 -2.37
N VAL A 39 -3.79 -7.44 -2.88
CA VAL A 39 -3.34 -7.53 -4.29
C VAL A 39 -2.41 -8.73 -4.50
N ALA A 40 -1.57 -9.06 -3.54
CA ALA A 40 -0.67 -10.21 -3.67
C ALA A 40 -1.42 -11.54 -3.85
N VAL A 41 -2.65 -11.67 -3.32
CA VAL A 41 -3.44 -12.89 -3.50
C VAL A 41 -4.18 -12.97 -4.85
N THR A 42 -4.27 -11.88 -5.63
CA THR A 42 -5.10 -11.82 -6.86
C THR A 42 -4.33 -12.05 -8.17
N LEU A 43 -3.05 -12.45 -8.13
CA LEU A 43 -2.13 -12.54 -9.29
C LEU A 43 -1.90 -11.21 -10.03
N ALA A 44 -2.56 -10.13 -9.64
CA ALA A 44 -2.39 -8.81 -10.21
C ALA A 44 -0.97 -8.28 -9.91
N ARG A 45 -0.36 -7.64 -10.91
CA ARG A 45 0.97 -7.01 -10.76
C ARG A 45 0.90 -5.54 -10.41
N ALA A 46 -0.26 -4.93 -10.62
CA ALA A 46 -0.57 -3.56 -10.26
C ALA A 46 -2.08 -3.43 -10.04
N ALA A 47 -2.46 -2.49 -9.19
CA ALA A 47 -3.84 -2.11 -8.93
C ALA A 47 -3.88 -0.63 -8.51
N GLN A 48 -5.05 -0.03 -8.64
CA GLN A 48 -5.31 1.33 -8.20
C GLN A 48 -6.63 1.35 -7.43
N PHE A 49 -6.64 2.04 -6.31
CA PHE A 49 -7.77 2.14 -5.39
C PHE A 49 -7.97 3.59 -5.00
N GLU A 50 -9.21 4.03 -4.90
CA GLU A 50 -9.52 5.23 -4.12
C GLU A 50 -9.57 4.83 -2.65
N THR A 51 -9.07 5.67 -1.75
CA THR A 51 -9.12 5.33 -0.32
C THR A 51 -10.55 5.14 0.18
N SER A 52 -11.53 5.80 -0.43
CA SER A 52 -12.96 5.61 -0.15
C SER A 52 -13.47 4.19 -0.50
N ASP A 53 -12.76 3.40 -1.30
CA ASP A 53 -13.09 1.98 -1.58
C ASP A 53 -12.88 1.08 -0.37
N PHE A 54 -11.96 1.46 0.54
CA PHE A 54 -11.72 0.69 1.75
C PHE A 54 -12.80 1.02 2.78
N ALA A 55 -13.63 0.02 3.11
CA ALA A 55 -14.82 0.16 3.96
C ALA A 55 -14.61 0.81 5.35
N ASN A 56 -13.36 1.03 5.79
CA ASN A 56 -13.02 1.61 7.08
C ASN A 56 -12.41 3.03 7.01
N THR A 57 -12.31 3.66 5.83
CA THR A 57 -11.60 4.95 5.67
C THR A 57 -12.38 6.16 6.15
N ALA A 58 -13.70 6.04 6.33
CA ALA A 58 -14.54 7.07 6.93
C ALA A 58 -14.14 7.45 8.37
N VAL A 59 -13.30 6.65 9.03
CA VAL A 59 -12.79 6.90 10.40
C VAL A 59 -11.37 7.48 10.39
N SER A 60 -10.67 7.47 9.25
CA SER A 60 -9.19 7.53 9.21
C SER A 60 -8.60 8.78 8.55
N GLY A 61 -9.39 9.76 8.11
CA GLY A 61 -8.83 11.02 7.56
C GLY A 61 -7.91 10.84 6.35
N CYS A 62 -7.96 9.67 5.70
CA CYS A 62 -7.23 9.35 4.47
C CYS A 62 -8.11 9.57 3.24
N ASP A 63 -9.28 10.20 3.40
CA ASP A 63 -10.25 10.41 2.33
C ASP A 63 -9.68 11.36 1.26
N GLY A 64 -10.01 11.12 -0.01
CA GLY A 64 -9.49 11.91 -1.14
C GLY A 64 -8.09 11.52 -1.62
N PHE A 65 -7.51 10.44 -1.10
CA PHE A 65 -6.27 9.86 -1.65
C PHE A 65 -6.56 8.78 -2.68
N THR A 66 -5.72 8.72 -3.70
CA THR A 66 -5.64 7.57 -4.60
C THR A 66 -4.40 6.76 -4.25
N LEU A 67 -4.54 5.44 -4.11
CA LEU A 67 -3.44 4.50 -3.95
C LEU A 67 -3.18 3.79 -5.29
N ALA A 68 -2.02 4.00 -5.88
CA ALA A 68 -1.47 3.15 -6.93
C ALA A 68 -0.46 2.17 -6.31
N ILE A 69 -0.73 0.86 -6.42
CA ILE A 69 0.16 -0.19 -5.92
C ILE A 69 0.65 -1.09 -7.06
N ARG A 70 1.95 -1.40 -7.09
CA ARG A 70 2.56 -2.27 -8.10
C ARG A 70 3.73 -3.08 -7.58
N GLN A 71 3.95 -4.24 -8.16
CA GLN A 71 5.12 -5.08 -7.86
C GLN A 71 6.38 -4.50 -8.51
N ILE A 72 7.48 -4.40 -7.75
CA ILE A 72 8.75 -3.78 -8.22
C ILE A 72 9.73 -4.82 -8.78
N PHE A 73 9.69 -6.07 -8.27
CA PHE A 73 10.62 -7.13 -8.68
C PHE A 73 9.92 -8.48 -8.90
N PRO A 74 9.31 -8.72 -10.08
CA PRO A 74 8.70 -10.01 -10.36
C PRO A 74 9.75 -11.14 -10.28
N GLY A 75 9.58 -12.06 -9.33
CA GLY A 75 10.37 -13.30 -9.22
C GLY A 75 11.60 -13.28 -8.29
N LYS A 76 11.96 -12.15 -7.67
CA LYS A 76 13.11 -12.08 -6.72
C LYS A 76 12.71 -11.72 -5.29
N ARG A 77 11.77 -10.80 -5.12
CA ARG A 77 11.17 -10.40 -3.84
C ARG A 77 9.71 -10.05 -4.10
N ASP A 78 8.82 -10.43 -3.20
CA ASP A 78 7.43 -9.94 -3.20
C ASP A 78 7.40 -8.48 -2.72
N ALA A 79 8.19 -7.63 -3.37
CA ALA A 79 8.32 -6.21 -3.08
C ALA A 79 7.35 -5.39 -3.92
N TRP A 80 6.72 -4.43 -3.26
CA TRP A 80 5.64 -3.60 -3.77
C TRP A 80 5.97 -2.13 -3.54
N LEU A 81 5.62 -1.32 -4.52
CA LEU A 81 5.59 0.13 -4.43
C LEU A 81 4.13 0.53 -4.28
N GLY A 82 3.82 1.30 -3.25
CA GLY A 82 2.59 2.05 -3.10
C GLY A 82 2.87 3.53 -3.28
N VAL A 83 2.03 4.22 -4.03
CA VAL A 83 2.05 5.68 -4.13
C VAL A 83 0.66 6.18 -3.79
N PHE A 84 0.59 6.99 -2.74
CA PHE A 84 -0.61 7.75 -2.38
C PHE A 84 -0.49 9.17 -2.88
N GLU A 85 -1.53 9.67 -3.52
CA GLU A 85 -1.59 11.03 -4.02
C GLU A 85 -2.92 11.69 -3.66
N SER A 86 -2.86 12.93 -3.16
CA SER A 86 -4.01 13.82 -2.97
C SER A 86 -3.56 15.27 -3.10
N GLY A 87 -3.83 15.90 -4.24
CA GLY A 87 -3.42 17.29 -4.51
C GLY A 87 -1.89 17.47 -4.40
N GLU A 88 -1.44 18.25 -3.41
CA GLU A 88 -0.01 18.49 -3.13
C GLU A 88 0.60 17.49 -2.13
N GLN A 89 -0.21 16.57 -1.61
CA GLN A 89 0.20 15.54 -0.66
C GLN A 89 0.55 14.25 -1.39
N GLN A 90 1.73 13.71 -1.08
CA GLN A 90 2.20 12.47 -1.67
C GLN A 90 2.91 11.62 -0.63
N LEU A 91 2.66 10.30 -0.67
CA LEU A 91 3.38 9.31 0.11
C LEU A 91 3.79 8.15 -0.78
N GLU A 92 5.09 7.93 -0.91
CA GLU A 92 5.65 6.74 -1.57
C GLU A 92 6.10 5.75 -0.52
N VAL A 93 5.73 4.49 -0.70
CA VAL A 93 5.97 3.42 0.26
C VAL A 93 6.52 2.22 -0.47
N ILE A 94 7.64 1.70 0.00
CA ILE A 94 8.18 0.42 -0.45
C ILE A 94 7.99 -0.57 0.69
N GLY A 95 7.46 -1.75 0.36
CA GLY A 95 7.39 -2.83 1.33
C GLY A 95 7.39 -4.20 0.65
N HIS A 96 7.48 -5.25 1.45
CA HIS A 96 7.46 -6.62 0.97
C HIS A 96 6.65 -7.56 1.86
N LEU A 97 6.32 -8.72 1.32
CA LEU A 97 5.68 -9.82 2.05
C LEU A 97 6.71 -10.88 2.46
N GLU A 98 6.90 -11.13 3.76
CA GLU A 98 7.79 -12.17 4.31
C GLU A 98 7.13 -13.55 4.48
#